data_AF-A0A7J2VCE4-F1
#
_entry.id   AF-A0A7J2VCE4-F1
#
_cell.length_a   1.000
_cell.length_b   1.000
_cell.length_c   1.000
_cell.angle_alpha   90.00
_cell.angle_beta   90.00
_cell.angle_gamma   90.00
#
_symmetry.space_group_name_H-M   'P 1'
#
loop_
_entity.id
_entity.type
_entity.pdbx_description
1 polymer ?
#
loop_
_entity_poly.entity_id
_entity_poly.type
_entity_poly.pdbx_seq_one_letter_code
_entity_poly.pdbx_strand_id
1 'polypeptide(L)'
;MRILGVYIENIRSYRQNLIIFPPRGVTVVHGEVGSGKTSLLMAIEFALLGLPGGPSRSLFDAYKEPRRADLLRANTSMGRVRLLIKLGSRLYVIERRITRAGDYEGFAGLVEEYEVVDGKVNPLD
;
A
#
# COMPACT_ATOMS: atom_id res chain seq x y z
N MET A 1 -2.26 -14.83 -7.62
CA MET A 1 -1.84 -13.42 -7.50
C MET A 1 -0.44 -13.35 -6.91
N ARG A 2 0.40 -12.41 -7.36
CA ARG A 2 1.71 -12.13 -6.74
C ARG A 2 1.95 -10.63 -6.63
N ILE A 3 2.48 -10.17 -5.49
CA ILE A 3 2.96 -8.80 -5.31
C ILE A 3 4.41 -8.74 -5.81
N LEU A 4 4.71 -7.81 -6.72
CA LEU A 4 6.05 -7.61 -7.30
C LEU A 4 6.76 -6.41 -6.70
N GLY A 5 6.02 -5.41 -6.24
CA GLY A 5 6.61 -4.25 -5.60
C GLY A 5 5.57 -3.34 -4.97
N VAL A 6 6.04 -2.47 -4.10
CA VAL A 6 5.24 -1.44 -3.44
C VAL A 6 5.99 -0.13 -3.43
N TYR A 7 5.32 0.93 -3.87
CA TYR A 7 5.75 2.31 -3.67
C TYR A 7 4.92 2.90 -2.53
N ILE A 8 5.60 3.49 -1.55
CA ILE A 8 4.99 4.03 -0.32
C ILE A 8 5.46 5.47 -0.15
N GLU A 9 4.51 6.38 0.06
CA GLU A 9 4.75 7.79 0.29
C GLU A 9 3.94 8.28 1.49
N ASN A 10 4.62 8.90 2.46
CA ASN A 10 4.03 9.48 3.66
C ASN A 10 3.10 8.53 4.45
N ILE A 11 3.51 7.26 4.60
CA ILE A 11 2.84 6.26 5.43
C ILE A 11 3.73 5.90 6.62
N ARG A 12 3.30 6.27 7.83
CA ARG A 12 4.03 6.07 9.09
C ARG A 12 5.52 6.41 8.95
N SER A 13 6.41 5.43 9.13
CA SER A 13 7.87 5.58 9.07
C SER A 13 8.40 5.86 7.65
N TYR A 14 7.65 5.51 6.61
CA TYR A 14 8.05 5.68 5.21
C TYR A 14 7.74 7.10 4.73
N ARG A 15 8.78 7.78 4.20
CA ARG A 15 8.64 9.11 3.56
C ARG A 15 8.36 8.96 2.08
N GLN A 16 9.24 8.24 1.39
CA GLN A 16 9.13 7.90 -0.01
C GLN A 16 10.06 6.72 -0.28
N ASN A 17 9.49 5.56 -0.56
CA ASN A 17 10.26 4.33 -0.72
C ASN A 17 9.64 3.46 -1.81
N LEU A 18 10.50 2.90 -2.67
CA LEU A 18 10.15 1.84 -3.60
C LEU A 18 10.79 0.54 -3.12
N ILE A 19 9.99 -0.51 -2.97
CA ILE A 19 10.43 -1.82 -2.52
C ILE A 19 10.02 -2.83 -3.61
N ILE A 20 10.98 -3.57 -4.13
CA ILE A 20 10.78 -4.61 -5.13
C ILE A 20 10.96 -5.97 -4.47
N PHE A 21 9.98 -6.85 -4.66
CA PHE A 21 10.01 -8.20 -4.12
C PHE A 21 10.73 -9.15 -5.10
N PRO A 22 11.57 -10.07 -4.59
CA PRO A 22 12.17 -11.10 -5.42
C PRO A 22 11.13 -11.90 -6.22
N PRO A 23 11.42 -12.23 -7.49
CA PRO A 23 10.47 -12.93 -8.35
C PRO A 23 10.27 -14.39 -7.95
N ARG A 24 11.07 -14.96 -7.05
CA ARG A 24 10.93 -16.33 -6.51
C ARG A 24 11.54 -16.40 -5.11
N GLY A 25 11.17 -17.42 -4.35
CA GLY A 25 11.68 -17.68 -3.01
C GLY A 25 10.88 -17.01 -1.90
N VAL A 26 11.49 -16.93 -0.71
CA VAL A 26 10.92 -16.35 0.51
C VAL A 26 11.49 -14.97 0.72
N THR A 27 10.64 -13.97 0.93
CA THR A 27 11.08 -12.62 1.34
C THR A 27 11.09 -12.52 2.86
N VAL A 28 12.23 -12.11 3.43
CA VAL A 28 12.35 -11.78 4.85
C VAL A 28 12.44 -10.27 5.01
N VAL A 29 11.51 -9.69 5.77
CA VAL A 29 11.54 -8.27 6.16
C VAL A 29 12.13 -8.18 7.56
N HIS A 30 13.40 -7.76 7.67
CA HIS A 30 14.12 -7.67 8.93
C HIS A 30 14.54 -6.24 9.27
N GLY A 31 14.88 -6.00 10.54
CA GLY A 31 15.30 -4.69 11.04
C GLY A 31 14.86 -4.46 12.49
N GLU A 32 15.36 -3.40 13.11
CA GLU A 32 15.12 -3.05 14.50
C GLU A 32 13.64 -2.73 14.81
N VAL A 33 13.28 -2.70 16.09
CA VAL A 33 11.96 -2.22 16.53
C VAL A 33 11.80 -0.77 16.08
N GLY A 34 10.63 -0.43 15.52
CA GLY A 34 10.38 0.91 14.97
C GLY A 34 10.92 1.15 13.56
N SER A 35 11.62 0.20 12.93
CA SER A 35 12.18 0.37 11.58
C SER A 35 11.14 0.42 10.44
N GLY A 36 9.87 0.12 10.74
CA GLY A 36 8.78 0.18 9.77
C GLY A 36 8.33 -1.15 9.17
N LYS A 37 8.83 -2.30 9.65
CA LYS A 37 8.42 -3.63 9.14
C LYS A 37 6.90 -3.82 9.13
N THR A 38 6.23 -3.54 10.24
CA THR A 38 4.76 -3.61 10.33
C THR A 38 4.11 -2.52 9.46
N SER A 39 4.71 -1.34 9.36
CA SER A 39 4.22 -0.26 8.49
C SER A 39 4.21 -0.65 7.01
N LEU A 40 5.19 -1.42 6.55
CA LEU A 40 5.23 -1.98 5.20
C LEU A 40 4.04 -2.93 4.96
N LEU A 41 3.83 -3.87 5.88
CA LEU A 41 2.72 -4.83 5.76
C LEU A 41 1.35 -4.14 5.82
N MET A 42 1.18 -3.16 6.72
CA MET A 42 -0.05 -2.36 6.79
C MET A 42 -0.27 -1.50 5.54
N ALA A 43 0.79 -0.99 4.90
CA ALA A 43 0.66 -0.25 3.63
C ALA A 43 0.15 -1.15 2.50
N ILE A 44 0.65 -2.39 2.44
CA ILE A 44 0.19 -3.41 1.47
C ILE A 44 -1.26 -3.80 1.74
N GLU A 45 -1.63 -4.06 3.00
CA GLU A 45 -3.00 -4.33 3.43
C GLU A 45 -3.94 -3.17 3.03
N PHE A 46 -3.54 -1.93 3.33
CA PHE A 46 -4.28 -0.74 2.95
C PHE A 46 -4.48 -0.67 1.43
N ALA A 47 -3.45 -0.90 0.61
CA ALA A 47 -3.59 -0.86 -0.84
C ALA A 47 -4.60 -1.90 -1.35
N LEU A 48 -4.60 -3.12 -0.80
CA LEU A 48 -5.46 -4.22 -1.24
C LEU A 48 -6.89 -4.09 -0.73
N LEU A 49 -7.06 -3.97 0.58
CA LEU A 49 -8.35 -4.07 1.25
C LEU A 49 -8.92 -2.70 1.62
N GLY A 50 -8.05 -1.73 1.82
CA GLY A 50 -8.36 -0.50 2.53
C GLY A 50 -8.31 -0.73 4.02
N LEU A 51 -8.75 0.28 4.78
CA LEU A 51 -8.97 0.14 6.21
C LEU A 51 -10.39 0.58 6.55
N PRO A 52 -10.94 0.21 7.71
CA PRO A 52 -12.20 0.73 8.19
C PRO A 52 -12.16 2.27 8.22
N GLY A 53 -13.20 2.90 7.68
CA GLY A 53 -13.43 4.34 7.80
C GLY A 53 -14.39 4.64 8.94
N GLY A 54 -14.26 5.82 9.54
CA GLY A 54 -15.20 6.33 10.52
C GLY A 54 -14.59 6.62 11.90
N PRO A 55 -15.29 7.42 12.73
CA PRO A 55 -14.86 7.69 14.10
C PRO A 55 -14.90 6.40 14.93
N SER A 56 -13.85 6.19 15.73
CA SER A 56 -13.85 5.16 16.77
C SER A 56 -14.98 5.47 17.75
N ARG A 57 -15.96 4.57 17.89
CA ARG A 57 -17.07 4.80 18.83
C ARG A 57 -16.68 4.45 20.27
N SER A 58 -15.59 3.71 20.45
CA SER A 58 -15.07 3.28 21.75
C SER A 58 -13.53 3.29 21.77
N LEU A 59 -12.92 3.44 22.95
CA LEU A 59 -11.48 3.25 23.17
C LEU A 59 -11.04 1.82 22.80
N PHE A 60 -11.90 0.84 23.05
CA PHE A 60 -11.63 -0.56 22.74
C PHE A 60 -11.49 -0.80 21.23
N ASP A 61 -12.30 -0.12 20.41
CA ASP A 61 -12.21 -0.21 18.95
C ASP A 61 -10.89 0.39 18.43
N ALA A 62 -10.41 1.47 19.06
CA ALA A 62 -9.14 2.10 18.71
C ALA A 62 -7.92 1.22 19.01
N TYR A 63 -8.02 0.33 20.01
CA TYR A 63 -6.95 -0.63 20.35
C TYR A 63 -7.01 -1.92 19.51
N LYS A 64 -8.16 -2.23 18.89
CA LYS A 64 -8.36 -3.48 18.17
C LYS A 64 -7.77 -3.43 16.76
N GLU A 65 -7.99 -2.35 16.01
CA GLU A 65 -7.60 -2.24 14.61
C GLU A 65 -7.03 -0.85 14.29
N PRO A 66 -5.86 -0.75 13.61
CA PRO A 66 -5.34 0.53 13.17
C PRO A 66 -6.29 1.15 12.14
N ARG A 67 -6.67 2.41 12.35
CA ARG A 67 -7.57 3.13 11.45
C ARG A 67 -6.78 3.77 10.32
N ARG A 68 -7.50 4.22 9.30
CA ARG A 68 -6.96 5.01 8.18
C ARG A 68 -6.05 6.14 8.68
N ALA A 69 -6.58 7.03 9.52
CA ALA A 69 -5.83 8.18 10.04
C ALA A 69 -4.53 7.78 10.76
N ASP A 70 -4.49 6.59 11.36
CA ASP A 70 -3.31 6.08 12.07
C ASP A 70 -2.20 5.60 11.12
N LEU A 71 -2.48 5.46 9.81
CA LEU A 71 -1.45 5.18 8.78
C LEU A 71 -0.76 6.44 8.26
N LEU A 72 -1.46 7.58 8.21
CA LEU A 72 -0.90 8.80 7.66
C LEU A 72 0.32 9.23 8.50
N ARG A 73 1.43 9.53 7.83
CA ARG A 73 2.63 9.99 8.51
C ARG A 73 2.35 11.29 9.29
N ALA A 74 2.93 11.40 10.49
CA ALA A 74 2.82 12.62 11.28
C ALA A 74 3.31 13.84 10.48
N ASN A 75 2.61 14.96 10.64
CA ASN A 75 2.91 16.23 9.97
C ASN A 75 2.78 16.20 8.43
N THR A 76 2.06 15.24 7.85
CA THR A 76 1.70 15.26 6.42
C THR A 76 0.19 15.45 6.25
N SER A 77 -0.22 15.88 5.05
CA SER A 77 -1.63 16.08 4.65
C SER A 77 -2.15 14.96 3.74
N MET A 78 -1.26 14.24 3.08
CA MET A 78 -1.57 13.15 2.15
C MET A 78 -0.54 12.02 2.28
N GLY A 79 -1.00 10.78 2.12
CA GLY A 79 -0.18 9.59 1.93
C GLY A 79 -0.69 8.75 0.77
N ARG A 80 0.18 7.95 0.18
CA ARG A 80 -0.14 7.13 -1.00
C ARG A 80 0.61 5.80 -0.95
N VAL A 81 -0.07 4.75 -1.41
CA VAL A 81 0.53 3.44 -1.69
C VAL A 81 0.19 3.02 -3.11
N ARG A 82 1.20 2.63 -3.89
CA ARG A 82 1.02 1.92 -5.16
C ARG A 82 1.54 0.50 -5.02
N LEU A 83 0.75 -0.49 -5.45
CA LEU A 83 1.12 -1.89 -5.39
C LEU A 83 1.13 -2.46 -6.81
N LEU A 84 2.28 -2.98 -7.22
CA LEU A 84 2.42 -3.71 -8.48
C LEU A 84 2.10 -5.19 -8.21
N ILE A 85 1.05 -5.70 -8.87
CA ILE A 85 0.58 -7.07 -8.72
C ILE A 85 0.54 -7.78 -10.07
N LYS A 86 0.83 -9.08 -10.07
CA LYS A 86 0.72 -9.97 -11.23
C LYS A 86 -0.45 -10.93 -11.08
N LEU A 87 -1.31 -10.99 -12.08
CA LEU A 87 -2.40 -11.95 -12.24
C LEU A 87 -2.27 -12.61 -13.63
N GLY A 88 -1.85 -13.87 -13.69
CA GLY A 88 -1.61 -14.56 -14.97
C GLY A 88 -0.50 -13.88 -15.78
N SER A 89 -0.78 -13.53 -17.04
CA SER A 89 0.09 -12.76 -17.94
C SER A 89 -0.01 -11.24 -17.75
N ARG A 90 -0.90 -10.75 -16.88
CA ARG A 90 -1.16 -9.32 -16.70
C ARG A 90 -0.52 -8.77 -15.43
N LEU A 91 -0.12 -7.51 -15.52
CA LEU A 91 0.33 -6.71 -14.39
C LEU A 91 -0.65 -5.58 -14.15
N TYR A 92 -0.87 -5.27 -12.88
CA TYR A 92 -1.75 -4.21 -12.45
C TYR A 92 -1.00 -3.35 -11.43
N VAL A 93 -1.11 -2.04 -11.57
CA VAL A 93 -0.76 -1.10 -10.51
C VAL A 93 -2.05 -0.63 -9.87
N ILE A 94 -2.23 -0.97 -8.60
CA ILE A 94 -3.32 -0.41 -7.80
C ILE A 94 -2.78 0.73 -6.96
N GLU A 95 -3.52 1.83 -6.91
CA GLU A 95 -3.18 2.98 -6.06
C GLU A 95 -4.26 3.19 -5.01
N ARG A 96 -3.84 3.55 -3.79
CA ARG A 96 -4.71 4.14 -2.78
C ARG A 96 -4.07 5.37 -2.15
N ARG A 97 -4.88 6.40 -1.92
CA ARG A 97 -4.51 7.63 -1.23
C ARG A 97 -5.25 7.78 0.08
N ILE A 98 -4.64 8.50 1.02
CA ILE A 98 -5.24 8.90 2.29
C ILE A 98 -4.96 10.38 2.52
N THR A 99 -5.98 11.13 2.94
CA THR A 99 -5.84 12.54 3.33
C THR A 99 -6.11 12.73 4.83
N ARG A 100 -5.58 13.83 5.40
CA ARG A 100 -5.73 14.15 6.83
C ARG A 100 -7.19 14.36 7.27
N ALA A 101 -8.08 14.79 6.36
CA ALA A 101 -9.51 14.93 6.68
C ALA A 101 -10.19 13.59 6.97
N GLY A 102 -9.49 12.46 6.81
CA GLY A 102 -10.10 11.13 6.82
C GLY A 102 -10.93 10.86 5.55
N ASP A 103 -11.16 11.92 4.76
CA ASP A 103 -11.80 11.88 3.46
C ASP A 103 -10.90 11.21 2.44
N TYR A 104 -11.53 10.27 1.74
CA TYR A 104 -11.04 9.77 0.47
C TYR A 104 -11.23 10.88 -0.56
N GLU A 105 -10.16 11.56 -0.94
CA GLU A 105 -10.09 12.06 -2.30
C GLU A 105 -9.50 10.96 -3.17
N GLY A 106 -10.37 10.34 -3.97
CA GLY A 106 -10.04 9.85 -5.31
C GLY A 106 -9.05 8.68 -5.41
N PHE A 107 -9.55 7.57 -5.92
CA PHE A 107 -8.79 6.43 -6.45
C PHE A 107 -8.33 5.39 -5.42
N ALA A 108 -9.24 4.45 -5.12
CA ALA A 108 -8.86 3.05 -4.90
C ALA A 108 -9.15 2.34 -6.22
N GLY A 109 -8.19 2.35 -7.14
CA GLY A 109 -8.43 1.93 -8.50
C GLY A 109 -7.19 1.38 -9.18
N LEU A 110 -7.45 0.58 -10.21
CA LEU A 110 -6.45 0.21 -11.20
C LEU A 110 -5.99 1.49 -11.92
N VAL A 111 -4.74 1.89 -11.70
CA VAL A 111 -4.16 3.09 -12.35
C VAL A 111 -3.45 2.72 -13.65
N GLU A 112 -2.88 1.52 -13.72
CA GLU A 112 -2.10 1.07 -14.88
C GLU A 112 -2.29 -0.44 -15.04
N GLU A 113 -2.60 -0.87 -16.26
CA GLU A 113 -2.66 -2.28 -16.64
C GLU A 113 -1.60 -2.56 -17.71
N TYR A 114 -0.96 -3.72 -17.61
CA TYR A 114 0.04 -4.13 -18.59
C TYR A 114 -0.13 -5.60 -18.95
N GLU A 115 0.24 -5.96 -20.17
CA GLU A 115 0.40 -7.34 -20.59
C GLU A 115 1.88 -7.71 -20.69
N VAL A 116 2.20 -8.94 -20.30
CA VAL A 116 3.53 -9.53 -20.49
C VAL A 116 3.49 -10.48 -21.68
N VAL A 117 4.08 -10.06 -22.80
CA VAL A 117 4.23 -10.86 -24.03
C VAL A 117 5.71 -11.05 -24.32
N ASP A 118 6.17 -12.31 -24.40
CA ASP A 118 7.58 -12.66 -24.66
C ASP A 118 8.60 -11.94 -23.74
N GLY A 119 8.21 -11.73 -22.48
CA GLY A 119 9.04 -11.04 -21.49
C GLY A 119 9.07 -9.52 -21.61
N LYS A 120 8.37 -8.94 -22.60
CA LYS A 120 8.16 -7.49 -22.72
C LYS A 120 6.89 -7.08 -21.98
N VAL A 121 6.95 -5.93 -21.30
CA VAL A 121 5.82 -5.32 -20.59
C VAL A 121 5.24 -4.24 -21.49
N ASN A 122 3.99 -4.40 -21.90
CA ASN A 122 3.29 -3.45 -22.77
C ASN A 122 2.11 -2.84 -22.00
N PRO A 123 1.96 -1.51 -21.97
CA PRO A 123 0.77 -0.88 -21.38
C PRO A 123 -0.47 -1.28 -22.17
N LEU A 124 -1.56 -1.52 -21.42
CA LEU A 124 -2.89 -1.71 -21.95
C LEU A 124 -3.63 -0.39 -21.68
N ASP A 125 -3.51 0.55 -22.62
CA ASP A 125 -4.25 1.83 -22.60
C ASP A 125 -5.75 1.63 -22.77
#